data_AF-A0A2X3WL95-F1
#
_entry.id   AF-A0A2X3WL95-F1
#
_cell.length_a   1.000
_cell.length_b   1.000
_cell.length_c   1.000
_cell.angle_alpha   90.00
_cell.angle_beta   90.00
_cell.angle_gamma   90.00
#
_symmetry.space_group_name_H-M   'P 1'
#
loop_
_entity.id
_entity.type
_entity.pdbx_description
1 polymer ?
#
loop_
_entity_poly.entity_id
_entity_poly.type
_entity_poly.pdbx_seq_one_letter_code
_entity_poly.pdbx_strand_id
1 'polypeptide(L)'
;MKKYEYAGLTKELYQRLTLEFDALREEHRRTLTQYIMETKICNRMAARKYFQRFDNVVKERSKLSPLTLEDMREYLTNGLVNDLQEYLLENYSARSGSCKPNADKTNAGLTKELFRELRKEIEVLRAENRNRVVNYIMEVKGCTNRQAQTILTAINTVYTEIGVLTPRKLIQLEGLLSRELFGKIAKYVFNKYEWPESLDKEVDRIYLEYRTKGDLGRNKESVKRTLYKAISMGL
;
A
#
# COMPACT_ATOMS: atom_id res chain seq x y z
N MET A 1 -17.28 23.01 2.88
CA MET A 1 -15.90 23.36 3.24
C MET A 1 -14.97 22.76 2.18
N LYS A 2 -14.12 23.58 1.55
CA LYS A 2 -13.08 23.10 0.64
C LYS A 2 -11.99 22.44 1.50
N LYS A 3 -11.53 21.26 1.11
CA LYS A 3 -10.54 20.47 1.88
C LYS A 3 -9.20 20.36 1.15
N TYR A 4 -9.22 20.42 -0.18
CA TYR A 4 -8.03 20.27 -1.02
C TYR A 4 -8.04 21.33 -2.10
N GLU A 5 -7.10 22.28 -2.03
CA GLU A 5 -6.97 23.33 -3.02
C GLU A 5 -6.81 22.73 -4.42
N TYR A 6 -7.64 23.21 -5.37
CA TYR A 6 -7.70 22.74 -6.76
C TYR A 6 -7.83 21.21 -6.91
N ALA A 7 -8.46 20.55 -5.92
CA ALA A 7 -8.54 19.10 -5.83
C ALA A 7 -7.16 18.38 -5.94
N GLY A 8 -6.08 19.05 -5.54
CA GLY A 8 -4.72 18.54 -5.64
C GLY A 8 -4.15 18.49 -7.06
N LEU A 9 -4.68 19.31 -7.98
CA LEU A 9 -4.18 19.51 -9.35
C LEU A 9 -3.46 20.86 -9.48
N THR A 10 -2.85 21.10 -10.64
CA THR A 10 -2.51 22.49 -11.02
C THR A 10 -3.78 23.32 -11.22
N LYS A 11 -3.64 24.64 -11.08
CA LYS A 11 -4.75 25.57 -11.28
C LYS A 11 -5.34 25.46 -12.68
N GLU A 12 -4.51 25.31 -13.73
CA GLU A 12 -5.02 25.20 -15.10
C GLU A 12 -5.82 23.91 -15.31
N LEU A 13 -5.31 22.77 -14.84
CA LEU A 13 -5.98 21.47 -14.99
C LEU A 13 -7.32 21.44 -14.23
N TYR A 14 -7.34 22.00 -13.02
CA TYR A 14 -8.57 22.08 -12.24
C TYR A 14 -9.62 22.99 -12.89
N GLN A 15 -9.21 24.12 -13.47
CA GLN A 15 -10.11 25.02 -14.19
C GLN A 15 -10.73 24.33 -15.40
N ARG A 16 -9.92 23.64 -16.22
CA ARG A 16 -10.41 22.87 -17.37
C ARG A 16 -11.39 21.76 -16.96
N LEU A 17 -11.06 21.02 -15.90
CA LEU A 17 -11.93 19.99 -15.32
C LEU A 17 -13.28 20.54 -14.87
N THR A 18 -13.27 21.70 -14.21
CA THR A 18 -14.50 22.35 -13.74
C THR A 18 -15.35 22.81 -14.92
N LEU A 19 -14.74 23.43 -15.95
CA LEU A 19 -15.44 23.88 -17.15
C LEU A 19 -16.13 22.74 -17.90
N GLU A 20 -15.43 21.63 -18.14
CA GLU A 20 -16.02 20.48 -18.83
C GLU A 20 -17.13 19.82 -18.00
N PHE A 21 -16.94 19.68 -16.68
CA PHE A 21 -17.95 19.09 -15.82
C PHE A 21 -19.19 19.99 -15.64
N ASP A 22 -19.01 21.31 -15.60
CA ASP A 22 -20.13 22.25 -15.55
C ASP A 22 -20.90 22.26 -16.88
N ALA A 23 -20.22 22.18 -18.03
CA ALA A 23 -20.86 22.00 -19.33
C ALA A 23 -21.71 20.72 -19.38
N LEU A 24 -21.16 19.59 -18.91
CA LEU A 24 -21.88 18.32 -18.79
C LEU A 24 -23.14 18.43 -17.91
N ARG A 25 -23.04 19.17 -16.80
CA ARG A 25 -24.18 19.39 -15.89
C ARG A 25 -25.28 20.23 -16.49
N GLU A 26 -24.93 21.21 -17.31
CA GLU A 26 -25.89 22.05 -18.03
C GLU A 26 -26.55 21.26 -19.17
N GLU A 27 -25.79 20.46 -19.91
CA GLU A 27 -26.33 19.58 -20.96
C GLU A 27 -27.33 18.56 -20.39
N HIS A 28 -26.96 17.90 -19.29
CA HIS A 28 -27.81 16.91 -18.62
C HIS A 28 -28.50 17.46 -17.37
N ARG A 29 -29.06 18.67 -17.48
CA ARG A 29 -29.73 19.33 -16.36
C ARG A 29 -30.89 18.48 -15.83
N ARG A 30 -30.80 18.07 -14.56
CA ARG A 30 -31.73 17.15 -13.85
C ARG A 30 -31.71 15.68 -14.33
N THR A 31 -31.07 15.37 -15.45
CA THR A 31 -30.97 14.01 -16.01
C THR A 31 -29.58 13.38 -15.89
N LEU A 32 -28.58 14.10 -15.37
CA LEU A 32 -27.20 13.61 -15.26
C LEU A 32 -27.07 12.27 -14.53
N THR A 33 -27.89 12.00 -13.50
CA THR A 33 -27.87 10.68 -12.84
C THR A 33 -28.38 9.56 -13.76
N GLN A 34 -29.38 9.85 -14.59
CA GLN A 34 -29.88 8.89 -15.58
C GLN A 34 -28.84 8.68 -16.68
N TYR A 35 -28.21 9.75 -17.17
CA TYR A 35 -27.13 9.65 -18.14
C TYR A 35 -25.99 8.76 -17.63
N ILE A 36 -25.56 8.94 -16.38
CA ILE A 36 -24.54 8.07 -15.74
C ILE A 36 -25.01 6.60 -15.63
N MET A 37 -26.30 6.35 -15.42
CA MET A 37 -26.83 4.98 -15.41
C MET A 37 -26.69 4.32 -16.77
N GLU A 38 -26.99 5.06 -17.83
CA GLU A 38 -26.97 4.58 -19.21
C GLU A 38 -25.53 4.33 -19.69
N THR A 39 -24.60 5.24 -19.41
CA THR A 39 -23.18 5.09 -19.80
C THR A 39 -22.46 3.98 -19.02
N LYS A 40 -22.64 3.94 -17.68
CA LYS A 40 -21.97 2.95 -16.81
C LYS A 40 -22.74 1.64 -16.65
N ILE A 41 -23.92 1.52 -17.27
CA ILE A 41 -24.80 0.35 -17.20
C ILE A 41 -25.01 -0.06 -15.73
N CYS A 42 -25.52 0.88 -14.92
CA CYS A 42 -25.63 0.69 -13.47
C CYS A 42 -26.97 1.15 -12.89
N ASN A 43 -27.27 0.71 -11.67
CA ASN A 43 -28.50 1.12 -10.98
C ASN A 43 -28.40 2.57 -10.46
N ARG A 44 -29.56 3.18 -10.17
CA ARG A 44 -29.67 4.57 -9.72
C ARG A 44 -28.83 4.89 -8.47
N MET A 45 -28.70 3.93 -7.56
CA MET A 45 -27.90 4.09 -6.34
C MET A 45 -26.40 4.17 -6.64
N ALA A 46 -25.90 3.35 -7.55
CA ALA A 46 -24.52 3.40 -8.03
C ALA A 46 -24.27 4.72 -8.78
N ALA A 47 -25.14 5.10 -9.71
CA ALA A 47 -25.02 6.36 -10.46
C ALA A 47 -24.97 7.59 -9.55
N ARG A 48 -25.77 7.62 -8.47
CA ARG A 48 -25.70 8.69 -7.46
C ARG A 48 -24.34 8.75 -6.76
N LYS A 49 -23.70 7.60 -6.49
CA LYS A 49 -22.34 7.56 -5.91
C LYS A 49 -21.30 8.08 -6.88
N TYR A 50 -21.39 7.73 -8.18
CA TYR A 50 -20.52 8.30 -9.23
C TYR A 50 -20.63 9.82 -9.26
N PHE A 51 -21.85 10.33 -9.43
CA PHE A 51 -22.13 11.76 -9.43
C PHE A 51 -21.57 12.46 -8.19
N GLN A 52 -21.83 11.91 -7.00
CA GLN A 52 -21.35 12.50 -5.75
C GLN A 52 -19.83 12.56 -5.66
N ARG A 53 -19.11 11.55 -6.16
CA ARG A 53 -17.63 11.56 -6.19
C ARG A 53 -17.11 12.63 -7.14
N PHE A 54 -17.71 12.79 -8.31
CA PHE A 54 -17.31 13.82 -9.28
C PHE A 54 -17.58 15.23 -8.73
N ASP A 55 -18.78 15.46 -8.19
CA ASP A 55 -19.15 16.73 -7.54
C ASP A 55 -18.25 17.05 -6.33
N ASN A 56 -17.77 16.04 -5.62
CA ASN A 56 -16.80 16.24 -4.53
C ASN A 56 -15.42 16.69 -5.03
N VAL A 57 -14.96 16.23 -6.20
CA VAL A 57 -13.71 16.69 -6.82
C VAL A 57 -13.85 18.14 -7.26
N VAL A 58 -14.91 18.46 -8.01
CA VAL A 58 -15.17 19.83 -8.53
C VAL A 58 -15.48 20.83 -7.41
N LYS A 59 -15.94 20.38 -6.25
CA LYS A 59 -16.12 21.25 -5.06
C LYS A 59 -14.93 21.24 -4.11
N GLU A 60 -13.79 20.69 -4.52
CA GLU A 60 -12.55 20.64 -3.74
C GLU A 60 -12.72 19.92 -2.38
N ARG A 61 -13.74 19.04 -2.27
CA ARG A 61 -14.01 18.22 -1.08
C ARG A 61 -13.16 16.95 -1.05
N SER A 62 -12.70 16.51 -2.22
CA SER A 62 -11.77 15.39 -2.41
C SER A 62 -10.70 15.74 -3.44
N LYS A 63 -9.50 15.18 -3.28
CA LYS A 63 -8.51 15.20 -4.37
C LYS A 63 -8.99 14.37 -5.56
N LEU A 64 -8.59 14.74 -6.77
CA LEU A 64 -8.72 13.83 -7.91
C LEU A 64 -7.80 12.62 -7.66
N SER A 65 -8.30 11.42 -7.94
CA SER A 65 -7.53 10.18 -7.83
C SER A 65 -7.53 9.46 -9.18
N PRO A 66 -6.54 8.60 -9.47
CA PRO A 66 -6.51 7.84 -10.73
C PRO A 66 -7.80 7.05 -10.96
N LEU A 67 -8.34 6.41 -9.93
CA LEU A 67 -9.60 5.68 -10.01
C LEU A 67 -10.78 6.60 -10.33
N THR A 68 -10.83 7.78 -9.71
CA THR A 68 -11.89 8.75 -9.99
C THR A 68 -11.79 9.28 -11.42
N LEU A 69 -10.58 9.51 -11.93
CA LEU A 69 -10.36 9.94 -13.31
C LEU A 69 -10.85 8.88 -14.31
N GLU A 70 -10.54 7.60 -14.07
CA GLU A 70 -11.02 6.50 -14.92
C GLU A 70 -12.56 6.47 -15.00
N ASP A 71 -13.21 6.68 -13.86
CA ASP A 71 -14.66 6.76 -13.81
C ASP A 71 -15.22 7.99 -14.54
N MET A 72 -14.47 9.09 -14.60
CA MET A 72 -14.83 10.35 -15.28
C MET A 72 -14.53 10.35 -16.77
N ARG A 73 -13.68 9.43 -17.25
CA ARG A 73 -13.11 9.42 -18.61
C ARG A 73 -14.14 9.52 -19.73
N GLU A 74 -15.30 8.89 -19.56
CA GLU A 74 -16.39 8.90 -20.56
C GLU A 74 -17.11 10.25 -20.68
N TYR A 75 -16.89 11.17 -19.74
CA TYR A 75 -17.60 12.45 -19.66
C TYR A 75 -16.70 13.66 -19.91
N LEU A 76 -15.41 13.42 -20.13
CA LEU A 76 -14.39 14.44 -20.36
C LEU A 76 -13.77 14.25 -21.74
N THR A 77 -13.17 15.31 -22.26
CA THR A 77 -12.45 15.24 -23.53
C THR A 77 -11.19 14.38 -23.39
N ASN A 78 -10.86 13.61 -24.43
CA ASN A 78 -9.65 12.77 -24.42
C ASN A 78 -8.37 13.58 -24.15
N GLY A 79 -8.30 14.83 -24.62
CA GLY A 79 -7.19 15.73 -24.35
C GLY A 79 -7.04 16.05 -22.87
N LEU A 80 -8.13 16.43 -22.19
CA LEU A 80 -8.09 16.69 -20.75
C LEU A 80 -7.81 15.43 -19.94
N VAL A 81 -8.38 14.28 -20.32
CA VAL A 81 -8.10 13.01 -19.64
C VAL A 81 -6.62 12.66 -19.71
N ASN A 82 -5.98 12.80 -20.87
CA ASN A 82 -4.57 12.51 -21.04
C ASN A 82 -3.69 13.41 -20.16
N ASP A 83 -3.95 14.73 -20.18
CA ASP A 83 -3.20 15.69 -19.36
C ASP A 83 -3.37 15.43 -17.85
N LEU A 84 -4.59 15.10 -17.41
CA LEU A 84 -4.86 14.73 -16.02
C LEU A 84 -4.20 13.40 -15.65
N GLN A 85 -4.15 12.44 -16.57
CA GLN A 85 -3.52 11.14 -16.35
C GLN A 85 -2.01 11.29 -16.23
N GLU A 86 -1.37 12.08 -17.09
CA GLU A 86 0.06 12.39 -17.02
C GLU A 86 0.40 13.10 -15.71
N TYR A 87 -0.34 14.15 -15.36
CA TYR A 87 -0.16 14.85 -14.09
C TYR A 87 -0.31 13.92 -12.90
N LEU A 88 -1.33 13.05 -12.89
CA LEU A 88 -1.51 12.09 -11.82
C LEU A 88 -0.40 11.04 -11.80
N LEU A 89 0.12 10.58 -12.94
CA LEU A 89 1.24 9.63 -12.94
C LEU A 89 2.52 10.23 -12.33
N GLU A 90 2.78 11.51 -12.58
CA GLU A 90 3.93 12.23 -12.03
C GLU A 90 3.76 12.60 -10.55
N ASN A 91 2.55 13.00 -10.15
CA ASN A 91 2.28 13.59 -8.83
C ASN A 91 1.61 12.62 -7.84
N TYR A 92 0.90 11.61 -8.31
CA TYR A 92 0.60 10.42 -7.51
C TYR A 92 1.80 9.47 -7.59
N SER A 93 2.79 9.72 -6.72
CA SER A 93 3.65 8.63 -6.28
C SER A 93 2.72 7.51 -5.79
N ALA A 94 2.89 6.32 -6.37
CA ALA A 94 2.11 5.14 -6.04
C ALA A 94 1.89 5.10 -4.53
N ARG A 95 0.63 5.32 -4.13
CA ARG A 95 0.09 5.22 -2.78
C ARG A 95 1.08 4.51 -1.85
N SER A 96 1.66 5.24 -0.89
CA SER A 96 2.55 4.69 0.13
C SER A 96 2.10 3.27 0.51
N GLY A 97 2.92 2.31 0.08
CA GLY A 97 2.82 0.85 0.23
C GLY A 97 1.52 0.28 0.80
N SER A 98 0.39 0.40 0.08
CA SER A 98 -0.79 -0.44 0.37
C SER A 98 -1.33 -1.05 -0.91
N CYS A 99 -0.68 -2.17 -1.25
CA CYS A 99 -1.11 -3.19 -2.19
C CYS A 99 -1.28 -2.72 -3.64
N LYS A 100 -0.27 -2.99 -4.47
CA LYS A 100 -0.55 -3.37 -5.87
C LYS A 100 -1.58 -4.50 -5.81
N PRO A 101 -2.79 -4.36 -6.37
CA PRO A 101 -3.79 -5.45 -6.41
C PRO A 101 -3.23 -6.73 -7.06
N ASN A 102 -2.23 -6.54 -7.94
CA ASN A 102 -1.58 -7.58 -8.74
C ASN A 102 -0.22 -8.05 -8.17
N ALA A 103 0.11 -7.74 -6.90
CA ALA A 103 1.29 -8.35 -6.30
C ALA A 103 1.03 -9.86 -6.18
N ASP A 104 1.88 -10.70 -6.80
CA ASP A 104 1.83 -12.14 -6.60
C ASP A 104 1.94 -12.46 -5.10
N LYS A 105 0.86 -13.01 -4.55
CA LYS A 105 0.73 -13.34 -3.13
C LYS A 105 1.11 -14.77 -2.82
N THR A 106 1.44 -15.56 -3.84
CA THR A 106 1.84 -16.96 -3.72
C THR A 106 3.00 -17.07 -2.72
N ASN A 107 2.91 -18.02 -1.80
CA ASN A 107 3.86 -18.25 -0.72
C ASN A 107 4.12 -17.00 0.14
N ALA A 108 3.13 -16.12 0.26
CA ALA A 108 3.25 -14.80 0.90
C ALA A 108 4.42 -13.96 0.35
N GLY A 109 4.80 -14.15 -0.91
CA GLY A 109 5.93 -13.50 -1.56
C GLY A 109 7.31 -14.03 -1.15
N LEU A 110 7.39 -15.15 -0.44
CA LEU A 110 8.64 -15.87 -0.13
C LEU A 110 8.95 -16.94 -1.19
N THR A 111 10.13 -17.55 -1.11
CA THR A 111 10.39 -18.80 -1.83
C THR A 111 9.53 -19.92 -1.24
N LYS A 112 9.21 -20.93 -2.07
CA LYS A 112 8.39 -22.08 -1.66
C LYS A 112 8.95 -22.80 -0.42
N GLU A 113 10.27 -22.91 -0.33
CA GLU A 113 10.97 -23.56 0.79
C GLU A 113 10.83 -22.74 2.08
N LEU A 114 11.14 -21.44 2.04
CA LEU A 114 11.00 -20.55 3.20
C LEU A 114 9.57 -20.47 3.69
N PHE A 115 8.59 -20.43 2.78
CA PHE A 115 7.18 -20.43 3.15
C PHE A 115 6.74 -21.74 3.80
N ARG A 116 7.24 -22.88 3.32
CA ARG A 116 6.97 -24.19 3.92
C ARG A 116 7.52 -24.28 5.34
N GLU A 117 8.74 -23.80 5.57
CA GLU A 117 9.33 -23.72 6.92
C GLU A 117 8.54 -22.78 7.84
N LEU A 118 8.17 -21.60 7.33
CA LEU A 118 7.32 -20.64 8.05
C LEU A 118 5.97 -21.23 8.47
N ARG A 119 5.30 -21.96 7.57
CA ARG A 119 4.02 -22.61 7.89
C ARG A 119 4.18 -23.64 9.01
N LYS A 120 5.24 -24.45 8.98
CA LYS A 120 5.52 -25.44 10.02
C LYS A 120 5.69 -24.79 11.40
N GLU A 121 6.48 -23.73 11.50
CA GLU A 121 6.68 -23.05 12.78
C GLU A 121 5.41 -22.37 13.30
N ILE A 122 4.61 -21.77 12.41
CA ILE A 122 3.31 -21.19 12.80
C ILE A 122 2.33 -22.28 13.28
N GLU A 123 2.36 -23.46 12.66
CA GLU A 123 1.53 -24.60 13.09
C GLU A 123 1.94 -25.12 14.46
N VAL A 124 3.25 -25.25 14.72
CA VAL A 124 3.79 -25.60 16.05
C VAL A 124 3.37 -24.56 17.08
N LEU A 125 3.58 -23.27 16.79
CA LEU A 125 3.21 -22.17 17.68
C LEU A 125 1.71 -22.20 18.02
N ARG A 126 0.84 -22.48 17.04
CA ARG A 126 -0.61 -22.60 17.27
C ARG A 126 -1.00 -23.85 18.05
N ALA A 127 -0.31 -24.97 17.83
CA ALA A 127 -0.56 -26.22 18.53
C ALA A 127 -0.18 -26.13 20.01
N GLU A 128 0.99 -25.55 20.32
CA GLU A 128 1.48 -25.35 21.68
C GLU A 128 0.63 -24.34 22.46
N ASN A 129 0.16 -23.28 21.78
CA ASN A 129 -0.57 -22.18 22.42
C ASN A 129 -2.07 -22.21 22.10
N ARG A 130 -2.67 -23.40 22.09
CA ARG A 130 -4.06 -23.61 21.68
C ARG A 130 -5.02 -22.63 22.38
N ASN A 131 -5.74 -21.83 21.59
CA ASN A 131 -6.66 -20.76 22.01
C ASN A 131 -6.05 -19.61 22.86
N ARG A 132 -4.73 -19.59 23.08
CA ARG A 132 -4.01 -18.58 23.87
C ARG A 132 -2.84 -17.93 23.13
N VAL A 133 -2.79 -18.05 21.80
CA VAL A 133 -1.73 -17.45 20.97
C VAL A 133 -1.54 -15.95 21.25
N VAL A 134 -2.62 -15.21 21.50
CA VAL A 134 -2.54 -13.78 21.86
C VAL A 134 -1.77 -13.58 23.16
N ASN A 135 -2.02 -14.40 24.18
CA ASN A 135 -1.32 -14.31 25.47
C ASN A 135 0.17 -14.64 25.29
N TYR A 136 0.48 -15.69 24.53
CA TYR A 136 1.87 -16.03 24.18
C TYR A 136 2.58 -14.86 23.48
N ILE A 137 1.93 -14.22 22.50
CA ILE A 137 2.49 -13.04 21.83
C ILE A 137 2.69 -11.89 22.82
N MET A 138 1.78 -11.67 23.76
CA MET A 138 1.93 -10.65 24.80
C MET A 138 3.13 -10.94 25.71
N GLU A 139 3.32 -12.19 26.12
CA GLU A 139 4.44 -12.63 26.96
C GLU A 139 5.79 -12.46 26.24
N VAL A 140 5.89 -12.93 25.00
CA VAL A 140 7.13 -12.85 24.21
C VAL A 140 7.48 -11.41 23.84
N LYS A 141 6.48 -10.59 23.47
CA LYS A 141 6.72 -9.22 22.98
C LYS A 141 6.59 -8.14 24.05
N GLY A 142 6.14 -8.47 25.26
CA GLY A 142 5.85 -7.51 26.32
C GLY A 142 4.85 -6.42 25.90
N CYS A 143 3.85 -6.77 25.10
CA CYS A 143 2.97 -5.81 24.43
C CYS A 143 1.52 -5.85 24.92
N THR A 144 0.75 -4.81 24.61
CA THR A 144 -0.68 -4.74 24.94
C THR A 144 -1.49 -5.78 24.15
N ASN A 145 -2.65 -6.18 24.68
CA ASN A 145 -3.55 -7.13 24.00
C ASN A 145 -3.91 -6.67 22.57
N ARG A 146 -4.14 -5.37 22.36
CA ARG A 146 -4.43 -4.79 21.05
C ARG A 146 -3.26 -4.96 20.06
N GLN A 147 -2.03 -4.77 20.53
CA GLN A 147 -0.83 -4.98 19.72
C GLN A 147 -0.65 -6.47 19.40
N ALA A 148 -0.83 -7.35 20.38
CA ALA A 148 -0.76 -8.80 20.18
C ALA A 148 -1.81 -9.29 19.16
N GLN A 149 -3.04 -8.78 19.22
CA GLN A 149 -4.08 -9.09 18.23
C GLN A 149 -3.71 -8.62 16.81
N THR A 150 -3.02 -7.48 16.71
CA THR A 150 -2.52 -6.95 15.43
C THR A 150 -1.43 -7.86 14.86
N ILE A 151 -0.51 -8.33 15.69
CA ILE A 151 0.56 -9.27 15.30
C ILE A 151 -0.05 -10.61 14.87
N LEU A 152 -1.01 -11.14 15.63
CA LEU A 152 -1.74 -12.36 15.27
C LEU A 152 -2.44 -12.22 13.91
N THR A 153 -3.03 -11.07 13.64
CA THR A 153 -3.65 -10.77 12.33
C THR A 153 -2.61 -10.79 11.21
N ALA A 154 -1.41 -10.26 11.46
CA ALA A 154 -0.30 -10.31 10.50
C ALA A 154 0.15 -11.75 10.22
N ILE A 155 0.29 -12.58 11.27
CA ILE A 155 0.58 -14.03 11.14
C ILE A 155 -0.48 -14.71 10.27
N ASN A 156 -1.76 -14.51 10.58
CA ASN A 156 -2.86 -15.12 9.84
C ASN A 156 -2.86 -14.68 8.36
N THR A 157 -2.61 -13.41 8.09
CA THR A 157 -2.56 -12.86 6.73
C THR A 157 -1.46 -13.50 5.89
N VAL A 158 -0.29 -13.75 6.49
CA VAL A 158 0.86 -14.39 5.82
C VAL A 158 0.61 -15.89 5.67
N TYR A 159 0.12 -16.57 6.71
CA TYR A 159 -0.17 -18.00 6.70
C TYR A 159 -1.22 -18.40 5.64
N THR A 160 -2.22 -17.54 5.42
CA THR A 160 -3.30 -17.75 4.44
C THR A 160 -3.01 -17.17 3.07
N GLU A 161 -1.81 -16.62 2.85
CA GLU A 161 -1.40 -16.00 1.57
C GLU A 161 -2.33 -14.85 1.12
N ILE A 162 -3.13 -14.29 2.04
CA ILE A 162 -4.00 -13.13 1.78
C ILE A 162 -3.15 -11.87 1.50
N GLY A 163 -1.94 -11.82 2.05
CA GLY A 163 -0.99 -10.75 1.76
C GLY A 163 0.46 -11.17 1.87
N VAL A 164 1.32 -10.41 1.20
CA VAL A 164 2.78 -10.60 1.17
C VAL A 164 3.42 -10.25 2.52
N LEU A 165 4.48 -10.97 2.87
CA LEU A 165 5.35 -10.69 4.01
C LEU A 165 6.27 -9.51 3.70
N THR A 166 5.83 -8.32 4.10
CA THR A 166 6.60 -7.07 3.93
C THR A 166 7.57 -6.85 5.10
N PRO A 167 8.59 -5.97 4.94
CA PRO A 167 9.53 -5.62 6.01
C PRO A 167 8.84 -5.28 7.35
N ARG A 168 7.77 -4.48 7.31
CA ARG A 168 7.00 -4.11 8.51
C ARG A 168 6.34 -5.30 9.21
N LYS A 169 5.77 -6.24 8.44
CA LYS A 169 5.17 -7.45 9.00
C LYS A 169 6.24 -8.39 9.54
N LEU A 170 7.37 -8.52 8.84
CA LEU A 170 8.48 -9.32 9.32
C LEU A 170 8.98 -8.84 10.70
N ILE A 171 9.17 -7.53 10.89
CA ILE A 171 9.57 -6.97 12.19
C ILE A 171 8.56 -7.33 13.30
N GLN A 172 7.27 -7.40 12.98
CA GLN A 172 6.24 -7.84 13.93
C GLN A 172 6.38 -9.31 14.34
N LEU A 173 6.94 -10.17 13.48
CA LEU A 173 7.16 -11.59 13.73
C LEU A 173 8.46 -11.89 14.49
N GLU A 174 9.32 -10.89 14.70
CA GLU A 174 10.57 -11.04 15.43
C GLU A 174 10.34 -11.60 16.84
N GLY A 175 11.08 -12.65 17.18
CA GLY A 175 10.95 -13.36 18.47
C GLY A 175 9.83 -14.40 18.54
N LEU A 176 8.94 -14.48 17.54
CA LEU A 176 7.88 -15.50 17.47
C LEU A 176 8.25 -16.71 16.61
N LEU A 177 9.30 -16.57 15.79
CA LEU A 177 9.86 -17.63 14.97
C LEU A 177 11.23 -18.02 15.51
N SER A 178 11.71 -19.21 15.14
CA SER A 178 13.06 -19.63 15.43
C SER A 178 14.06 -18.61 14.87
N ARG A 179 15.14 -18.40 15.61
CA ARG A 179 16.18 -17.43 15.23
C ARG A 179 16.76 -17.72 13.84
N GLU A 180 16.92 -19.00 13.51
CA GLU A 180 17.45 -19.44 12.23
C GLU A 180 16.50 -19.10 11.08
N LEU A 181 15.22 -19.49 11.18
CA LEU A 181 14.24 -19.22 10.14
C LEU A 181 14.01 -17.72 9.97
N PHE A 182 13.87 -17.00 11.08
CA PHE A 182 13.69 -15.55 11.05
C PHE A 182 14.84 -14.86 10.32
N GLY A 183 16.09 -15.25 10.58
CA GLY A 183 17.26 -14.70 9.90
C GLY A 183 17.26 -14.96 8.39
N LYS A 184 16.91 -16.19 7.96
CA LYS A 184 16.79 -16.54 6.53
C LYS A 184 15.72 -15.69 5.84
N ILE A 185 14.54 -15.57 6.46
CA ILE A 185 13.44 -14.77 5.94
C ILE A 185 13.81 -13.29 5.92
N ALA A 186 14.46 -12.76 6.95
CA ALA A 186 14.90 -11.37 7.02
C ALA A 186 15.87 -11.01 5.91
N LYS A 187 16.88 -11.86 5.68
CA LYS A 187 17.82 -11.71 4.55
C LYS A 187 17.06 -11.66 3.22
N TYR A 188 16.06 -12.52 3.03
CA TYR A 188 15.28 -12.52 1.78
C TYR A 188 14.41 -11.27 1.63
N VAL A 189 13.61 -10.95 2.65
CA VAL A 189 12.61 -9.87 2.61
C VAL A 189 13.28 -8.50 2.48
N PHE A 190 14.34 -8.22 3.23
CA PHE A 190 15.07 -6.95 3.13
C PHE A 190 15.90 -6.85 1.84
N ASN A 191 16.31 -7.96 1.22
CA ASN A 191 16.92 -7.85 -0.11
C ASN A 191 15.88 -7.61 -1.21
N LYS A 192 14.68 -8.17 -1.07
CA LYS A 192 13.63 -8.15 -2.10
C LYS A 192 12.76 -6.89 -2.10
N TYR A 193 12.40 -6.38 -0.93
CA TYR A 193 11.43 -5.28 -0.80
C TYR A 193 12.11 -4.01 -0.30
N GLU A 194 11.64 -2.86 -0.79
CA GLU A 194 11.96 -1.56 -0.20
C GLU A 194 11.15 -1.32 1.07
N TRP A 195 11.68 -0.50 1.96
CA TRP A 195 11.02 -0.07 3.20
C TRP A 195 11.17 1.43 3.41
N PRO A 196 10.24 2.06 4.16
CA PRO A 196 10.38 3.47 4.54
C PRO A 196 11.51 3.65 5.56
N GLU A 197 12.20 4.79 5.49
CA GLU A 197 13.31 5.17 6.39
C GLU A 197 12.97 5.08 7.87
N SER A 198 11.68 5.20 8.21
CA SER A 198 11.18 5.01 9.59
C SER A 198 11.50 3.63 10.18
N LEU A 199 11.79 2.63 9.34
CA LEU A 199 12.14 1.27 9.77
C LEU A 199 13.66 1.01 9.78
N ASP A 200 14.49 1.98 9.40
CA ASP A 200 15.95 1.77 9.26
C ASP A 200 16.58 1.28 10.57
N LYS A 201 16.18 1.84 11.72
CA LYS A 201 16.74 1.46 13.02
C LYS A 201 16.44 0.01 13.36
N GLU A 202 15.20 -0.44 13.13
CA GLU A 202 14.77 -1.82 13.37
C GLU A 202 15.44 -2.78 12.39
N VAL A 203 15.54 -2.38 11.11
CA VAL A 203 16.19 -3.19 10.07
C VAL A 203 17.68 -3.35 10.38
N ASP A 204 18.38 -2.28 10.72
CA ASP A 204 19.80 -2.31 11.09
C ASP A 204 20.03 -3.19 12.32
N ARG A 205 19.18 -3.07 13.35
CA ARG A 205 19.22 -3.94 14.53
C ARG A 205 19.06 -5.41 14.15
N ILE A 206 18.02 -5.75 13.38
CA ILE A 206 17.75 -7.13 12.96
C ILE A 206 18.90 -7.67 12.12
N TYR A 207 19.46 -6.85 11.22
CA TYR A 207 20.58 -7.26 10.40
C TYR A 207 21.81 -7.61 11.23
N LEU A 208 22.06 -6.89 12.33
CA LEU A 208 23.14 -7.17 13.27
C LEU A 208 22.85 -8.41 14.12
N GLU A 209 21.64 -8.53 14.65
CA GLU A 209 21.25 -9.56 15.62
C GLU A 209 21.06 -10.95 15.00
N TYR A 210 20.51 -11.01 13.78
CA TYR A 210 20.20 -12.25 13.06
C TYR A 210 21.22 -12.56 11.96
N ARG A 211 22.38 -11.92 12.02
CA ARG A 211 23.49 -12.17 11.11
C ARG A 211 23.99 -13.61 11.23
N THR A 212 23.84 -14.39 10.17
CA THR A 212 24.60 -15.64 10.02
C THR A 212 26.08 -15.31 9.87
N LYS A 213 26.96 -15.85 10.74
CA LYS A 213 28.42 -15.73 10.61
C LYS A 213 28.83 -16.32 9.26
N GLY A 214 29.07 -15.50 8.23
CA GLY A 214 29.51 -15.99 6.92
C GLY A 214 29.43 -14.98 5.78
N ASP A 215 28.24 -14.50 5.42
CA ASP A 215 28.06 -13.86 4.11
C ASP A 215 27.68 -12.38 4.17
N LEU A 216 28.64 -11.54 3.84
CA LEU A 216 28.48 -10.10 3.64
C LEU A 216 27.56 -9.83 2.43
N GLY A 217 26.26 -9.71 2.68
CA GLY A 217 25.29 -9.12 1.75
C GLY A 217 25.48 -7.62 1.60
N ARG A 218 26.63 -7.19 1.07
CA ARG A 218 26.94 -5.81 0.64
C ARG A 218 26.39 -5.51 -0.77
N ASN A 219 25.36 -6.22 -1.24
CA ASN A 219 24.86 -6.10 -2.62
C ASN A 219 23.74 -5.06 -2.82
N LYS A 220 23.37 -4.29 -1.80
CA LYS A 220 22.59 -3.07 -1.98
C LYS A 220 23.31 -1.88 -1.35
N GLU A 221 23.64 -0.90 -2.17
CA GLU A 221 24.01 0.44 -1.69
C GLU A 221 22.75 0.98 -1.02
N SER A 222 22.77 1.18 0.31
CA SER A 222 21.60 1.74 0.99
C SER A 222 21.34 3.13 0.42
N VAL A 223 20.06 3.51 0.29
CA VAL A 223 19.67 4.83 -0.23
C VAL A 223 20.37 5.96 0.51
N LYS A 224 20.59 5.81 1.83
CA LYS A 224 21.45 6.70 2.62
C LYS A 224 22.89 6.75 2.13
N ARG A 225 23.52 5.61 1.82
CA ARG A 225 24.90 5.57 1.31
C ARG A 225 24.99 6.16 -0.09
N THR A 226 24.00 5.94 -0.94
CA THR A 226 23.91 6.54 -2.28
C THR A 226 23.67 8.05 -2.21
N LEU A 227 22.76 8.52 -1.35
CA LEU A 227 22.53 9.94 -1.09
C LEU A 227 23.75 10.62 -0.47
N TYR A 228 24.38 10.00 0.53
CA TYR A 228 25.59 10.54 1.15
C TYR A 228 26.75 10.59 0.16
N LYS A 229 26.85 9.59 -0.72
CA LYS A 229 27.84 9.54 -1.80
C LYS A 229 27.56 10.62 -2.86
N ALA A 230 26.32 10.80 -3.29
CA ALA A 230 25.91 11.87 -4.21
C ALA A 230 26.24 13.25 -3.63
N ILE A 231 25.85 13.51 -2.38
CA ILE A 231 26.16 14.74 -1.65
C ILE A 231 27.68 14.94 -1.53
N SER A 232 28.45 13.89 -1.21
CA SER A 232 29.91 13.97 -1.10
C SER A 232 30.62 14.16 -2.44
N MET A 233 29.98 13.77 -3.54
CA MET A 233 30.47 13.94 -4.92
C MET A 233 30.00 15.26 -5.55
N GLY A 234 29.17 16.04 -4.85
CA GLY A 234 28.65 17.32 -5.35
C GLY A 234 27.63 17.20 -6.49
N LEU A 235 26.95 16.05 -6.61
CA LEU A 235 25.81 15.80 -7.49
C LEU A 235 24.49 16.15 -6.78
#